data_AF-A0A969F4V7-F1
#
_entry.id   AF-A0A969F4V7-F1
#
_cell.length_a   1.000
_cell.length_b   1.000
_cell.length_c   1.000
_cell.angle_alpha   90.00
_cell.angle_beta   90.00
_cell.angle_gamma   90.00
#
_symmetry.space_group_name_H-M   'P 1'
#
loop_
_entity.id
_entity.type
_entity.pdbx_description
1 polymer ?
#
loop_
_entity_poly.entity_id
_entity_poly.type
_entity_poly.pdbx_seq_one_letter_code
_entity_poly.pdbx_strand_id
1 'polypeptide(L)'
;MTTKCARCGQPILPDDTSCWQCGARLTPVWTAPGNGPAPQSDVPELPTISWGMMAYFGAATAVILILLSLARQHLSPQAAAANRPVCPRLQGWN
;
A
#
# COMPACT_ATOMS: atom_id res chain seq x y z
N MET A 1 34.26 -8.60 0.36
CA MET A 1 34.30 -9.65 1.41
C MET A 1 33.66 -9.06 2.65
N THR A 2 32.61 -9.67 3.18
CA THR A 2 31.94 -9.18 4.40
C THR A 2 32.66 -9.77 5.60
N THR A 3 33.33 -8.94 6.39
CA THR A 3 33.95 -9.37 7.65
C THR A 3 32.83 -9.67 8.65
N LYS A 4 32.97 -10.74 9.44
CA LYS A 4 32.00 -11.13 10.48
C LYS A 4 32.62 -10.92 11.86
N CYS A 5 31.81 -10.53 12.83
CA CYS A 5 32.24 -10.42 14.21
C CYS A 5 32.66 -11.79 14.74
N ALA A 6 33.89 -11.91 15.25
CA ALA A 6 34.41 -13.16 15.83
C ALA A 6 33.65 -13.63 17.09
N ARG A 7 32.88 -12.72 17.73
CA ARG A 7 32.14 -13.02 18.96
C ARG A 7 30.71 -13.49 18.73
N CYS A 8 30.00 -12.89 17.77
CA CYS A 8 28.57 -13.17 17.53
C CYS A 8 28.23 -13.59 16.09
N GLY A 9 29.20 -13.60 15.18
CA GLY A 9 29.00 -14.00 13.78
C GLY A 9 28.30 -12.97 12.89
N GLN A 10 27.87 -11.84 13.46
CA GLN A 10 27.14 -10.80 12.73
C GLN A 10 28.04 -10.09 11.72
N PRO A 11 27.55 -9.74 10.50
CA PRO A 11 28.33 -8.95 9.56
C PRO A 11 28.67 -7.58 10.14
N ILE A 12 29.93 -7.18 9.96
CA ILE A 12 30.47 -5.90 10.40
C ILE A 12 30.93 -5.10 9.19
N LEU A 13 30.73 -3.78 9.23
CA LEU A 13 31.26 -2.90 8.20
C LEU A 13 32.78 -2.75 8.40
N PRO A 14 33.54 -2.49 7.32
CA PRO A 14 35.00 -2.39 7.39
C PRO A 14 35.48 -1.24 8.29
N ASP A 15 34.66 -0.20 8.47
CA ASP A 15 34.99 0.98 9.28
C ASP A 15 34.48 0.88 10.74
N ASP A 16 33.78 -0.21 11.10
CA ASP A 16 33.24 -0.39 12.44
C ASP A 16 34.36 -0.73 13.45
N THR A 17 34.52 0.11 14.48
CA THR A 17 35.43 -0.17 15.61
C THR A 17 34.80 -1.08 16.68
N SER A 18 33.50 -1.32 16.58
CA SER A 18 32.74 -2.15 17.53
C SER A 18 31.53 -2.79 16.86
N CYS A 19 31.22 -4.03 17.22
CA CYS A 19 30.05 -4.72 16.71
C CYS A 19 28.77 -4.09 17.28
N TRP A 20 27.92 -3.57 16.40
CA TRP A 20 26.62 -2.98 16.76
C TRP A 20 25.67 -3.95 17.47
N GLN A 21 25.82 -5.26 17.25
CA GLN A 21 24.93 -6.27 17.85
C GLN A 21 25.39 -6.75 19.24
N CYS A 22 26.69 -6.93 19.46
CA CYS A 22 27.21 -7.54 20.71
C CYS A 22 28.16 -6.64 21.51
N GLY A 23 28.44 -5.43 21.02
CA GLY A 23 29.33 -4.46 21.66
C GLY A 23 30.80 -4.88 21.72
N ALA A 24 31.20 -5.98 21.07
CA ALA A 24 32.59 -6.42 21.03
C ALA A 24 33.44 -5.40 20.26
N ARG A 25 34.58 -5.00 20.82
CA ARG A 25 35.56 -4.18 20.10
C ARG A 25 36.12 -4.96 18.92
N LEU A 26 36.14 -4.34 17.77
CA LEU A 26 36.68 -4.89 16.53
C LEU A 26 38.06 -4.26 16.35
N THR A 27 39.10 -5.08 16.28
CA THR A 27 40.43 -4.61 15.87
C THR A 27 40.38 -4.34 14.36
N PRO A 28 40.62 -3.10 13.89
CA PRO A 28 40.60 -2.83 12.45
C PRO A 28 41.77 -3.55 11.80
N VAL A 29 41.52 -4.72 11.21
CA VAL A 29 42.46 -5.35 10.30
C VAL A 29 42.08 -4.85 8.92
N TRP A 30 42.79 -3.83 8.45
CA TRP A 30 42.67 -3.34 7.08
C TRP A 30 43.05 -4.48 6.11
N THR A 31 42.06 -5.13 5.52
CA THR A 31 42.22 -5.87 4.27
C THR A 31 41.41 -5.15 3.21
N ALA A 32 42.11 -4.35 2.39
CA ALA A 32 41.54 -3.72 1.22
C ALA A 32 40.77 -4.76 0.38
N PRO A 33 39.52 -4.49 -0.05
CA PRO A 33 38.77 -5.43 -0.86
C PRO A 33 39.42 -5.48 -2.25
N GLY A 34 39.95 -6.65 -2.60
CA GLY A 34 40.47 -6.91 -3.93
C GLY A 34 39.47 -6.58 -5.03
N ASN A 35 40.01 -6.25 -6.20
CA ASN A 35 39.35 -5.87 -7.46
C ASN A 35 38.40 -6.97 -8.01
N GLY A 36 37.38 -7.35 -7.26
CA GLY A 36 36.26 -8.16 -7.74
C GLY A 36 35.14 -7.24 -8.24
N PRO A 37 34.43 -7.61 -9.33
CA PRO A 37 33.24 -6.88 -9.73
C PRO A 37 32.25 -6.87 -8.55
N ALA A 38 31.61 -5.71 -8.33
CA ALA A 38 30.71 -5.49 -7.20
C ALA A 38 29.63 -6.59 -7.12
N PRO A 39 29.30 -7.07 -5.90
CA PRO A 39 28.20 -8.02 -5.72
C PRO A 39 26.90 -7.37 -6.22
N GLN A 40 26.24 -8.02 -7.18
CA GLN A 40 24.95 -7.57 -7.68
C GLN A 40 23.93 -7.68 -6.55
N SER A 41 23.36 -6.53 -6.20
CA SER A 41 22.29 -6.42 -5.21
C SER A 41 21.02 -6.92 -5.87
N ASP A 42 20.63 -8.16 -5.55
CA ASP A 42 19.30 -8.70 -5.86
C ASP A 42 18.27 -7.98 -4.97
N VAL A 43 17.98 -6.72 -5.30
CA VAL A 43 16.81 -6.04 -4.77
C VAL A 43 15.62 -6.67 -5.52
N PRO A 44 14.66 -7.32 -4.83
CA PRO A 44 13.46 -7.79 -5.51
C PRO A 44 12.80 -6.57 -6.16
N GLU A 45 12.70 -6.59 -7.49
CA GLU A 45 11.98 -5.57 -8.26
C GLU A 45 10.58 -5.48 -7.66
N LEU A 46 10.30 -4.36 -6.99
CA LEU A 46 8.95 -4.03 -6.55
C LEU A 46 8.04 -4.15 -7.79
N PRO A 47 6.84 -4.76 -7.67
CA PRO A 47 5.93 -4.82 -8.79
C PRO A 47 5.66 -3.38 -9.22
N THR A 48 6.20 -2.99 -10.37
CA THR A 48 5.94 -1.69 -10.97
C THR A 48 4.46 -1.66 -11.26
N ILE A 49 3.70 -0.99 -10.40
CA ILE A 49 2.28 -0.73 -10.61
C ILE A 49 2.19 -0.04 -11.96
N SER A 50 1.78 -0.79 -12.97
CA SER A 50 1.68 -0.31 -14.34
C SER A 50 0.70 0.85 -14.37
N TRP A 51 1.06 1.94 -15.06
CA TRP A 51 0.16 3.05 -15.34
C TRP A 51 -1.17 2.57 -15.96
N GLY A 52 -1.14 1.45 -16.70
CA GLY A 52 -2.35 0.80 -17.21
C GLY A 52 -3.28 0.29 -16.12
N MET A 53 -2.74 -0.21 -15.00
CA MET A 53 -3.52 -0.68 -13.86
C MET A 53 -4.20 0.49 -13.13
N MET A 54 -3.48 1.61 -12.95
CA MET A 54 -4.05 2.85 -12.39
C MET A 54 -5.14 3.45 -13.29
N ALA A 55 -4.93 3.49 -14.60
CA ALA A 55 -5.91 3.97 -15.56
C ALA A 55 -7.18 3.08 -15.57
N TYR A 56 -6.99 1.75 -15.49
CA TYR A 56 -8.09 0.79 -15.43
C TYR A 56 -8.94 0.98 -14.17
N PHE A 57 -8.32 1.04 -12.98
CA PHE A 57 -9.05 1.26 -11.74
C PHE A 57 -9.76 2.63 -11.75
N GLY A 58 -9.11 3.69 -12.22
CA GLY A 58 -9.73 5.01 -12.36
C GLY A 58 -10.98 5.00 -13.26
N ALA A 59 -10.87 4.40 -14.44
CA ALA A 59 -11.98 4.28 -15.38
C ALA A 59 -13.12 3.40 -14.83
N ALA A 60 -12.79 2.26 -14.22
CA ALA A 60 -13.79 1.38 -13.62
C ALA A 60 -14.56 2.08 -12.49
N THR A 61 -13.87 2.83 -11.63
CA THR A 61 -14.49 3.58 -10.54
C THR A 61 -15.43 4.67 -11.08
N ALA A 62 -15.01 5.41 -12.12
CA ALA A 62 -15.85 6.41 -12.76
C ALA A 62 -17.13 5.81 -13.37
N VAL A 63 -17.02 4.68 -14.07
CA VAL A 63 -18.18 3.97 -14.64
C VAL A 63 -19.15 3.52 -13.55
N ILE A 64 -18.65 2.96 -12.44
CA ILE A 64 -19.49 2.54 -11.31
C ILE A 64 -20.25 3.74 -10.71
N LEU A 65 -19.59 4.88 -10.53
CA LEU A 65 -20.23 6.09 -10.01
C LEU A 65 -21.28 6.67 -10.97
N ILE A 66 -21.04 6.60 -12.29
CA ILE A 66 -22.02 7.01 -13.31
C ILE A 66 -23.24 6.09 -13.26
N LEU A 67 -23.05 4.76 -13.22
CA LEU A 67 -24.13 3.80 -13.11
C LEU A 67 -24.95 3.98 -11.84
N LEU A 68 -24.31 4.22 -10.69
CA LEU A 68 -24.99 4.51 -9.43
C LEU A 68 -25.79 5.82 -9.51
N SER A 69 -25.25 6.84 -10.18
CA SER A 69 -25.94 8.13 -10.37
C SER A 69 -27.18 7.98 -11.26
N LEU A 70 -27.08 7.22 -12.35
CA LEU A 70 -28.21 6.90 -13.22
C LEU A 70 -29.26 6.07 -12.48
N ALA A 71 -28.83 5.04 -11.74
CA ALA A 71 -29.75 4.23 -10.92
C ALA A 71 -30.52 5.10 -9.93
N ARG A 72 -29.84 6.04 -9.24
CA ARG A 72 -30.51 7.00 -8.36
C ARG A 72 -31.53 7.86 -9.09
N GLN A 73 -31.20 8.38 -10.28
CA GLN A 73 -32.11 9.19 -11.09
C GLN A 73 -33.35 8.41 -11.55
N HIS A 74 -33.22 7.11 -11.85
CA HIS A 74 -34.33 6.25 -12.23
C HIS A 74 -35.16 5.72 -11.04
N LEU A 75 -34.57 5.64 -9.84
CA LEU A 75 -35.26 5.26 -8.60
C LEU A 75 -35.95 6.45 -7.91
N SER A 76 -35.43 7.67 -8.07
CA SER A 76 -36.02 8.89 -7.52
C SER A 76 -37.44 9.27 -8.00
N PRO A 77 -37.92 8.98 -9.23
CA PRO A 77 -39.28 9.32 -9.61
C PRO A 77 -40.35 8.54 -8.81
N GLN A 78 -40.00 7.43 -8.15
CA GLN A 78 -40.95 6.67 -7.32
C GLN A 78 -41.04 7.16 -5.87
N ALA A 79 -40.01 7.84 -5.34
CA ALA A 79 -40.03 8.38 -3.98
C ALA A 79 -40.96 9.61 -3.84
N ALA A 80 -41.24 10.34 -4.93
CA ALA A 80 -42.14 11.49 -4.92
C ALA A 80 -43.63 11.12 -4.85
N ALA A 81 -44.00 9.87 -5.14
CA ALA A 81 -45.39 9.41 -5.11
C ALA A 81 -45.79 8.72 -3.79
N ALA A 82 -44.82 8.24 -3.00
CA ALA A 82 -45.07 7.48 -1.78
C ALA A 82 -45.32 8.35 -0.52
N ASN A 83 -45.12 9.67 -0.60
CA ASN A 83 -45.38 10.60 0.50
C ASN A 83 -46.59 11.52 0.22
N ARG A 84 -47.67 10.96 -0.33
CA ARG A 84 -48.98 11.55 -0.08
C ARG A 84 -49.43 11.06 1.30
N PRO A 85 -49.52 11.93 2.33
CA PRO A 85 -50.27 11.56 3.52
C PRO A 85 -51.69 11.23 3.05
N VAL A 86 -52.07 9.96 3.22
CA VAL A 86 -53.46 9.55 3.20
C VAL A 86 -54.09 10.29 4.37
N CYS A 87 -54.70 11.45 4.13
CA CYS A 87 -55.68 11.98 5.06
C CYS A 87 -56.89 11.06 4.97
N PRO A 88 -57.21 10.25 6.01
CA PRO A 88 -58.47 9.55 6.02
C PRO A 88 -59.57 10.60 6.02
N ARG A 89 -60.41 10.51 5.00
CA ARG A 89 -61.70 11.16 4.90
C ARG A 89 -62.49 10.77 6.16
N LEU A 90 -62.51 11.62 7.17
CA LEU A 90 -63.43 11.52 8.31
C LEU A 90 -64.85 11.76 7.75
N GLN A 91 -65.43 10.68 7.22
CA GLN A 91 -66.85 10.55 7.00
C GLN A 91 -67.55 10.45 8.36
N GLY A 92 -68.46 11.38 8.60
CA GLY A 92 -69.69 11.16 9.36
C GLY A 92 -69.54 10.90 10.86
N TRP A 93 -69.62 11.96 11.66
CA TRP A 93 -70.18 11.88 13.01
C TRP A 93 -71.28 12.96 13.10
N ASN A 94 -72.53 12.46 13.16
CA ASN A 94 -73.83 13.07 13.50
C ASN A 94 -74.01 14.59 13.41
#